data_AF-J3CR98-F1
#
_entry.id   AF-J3CR98-F1
#
_cell.length_a   1.000
_cell.length_b   1.000
_cell.length_c   1.000
_cell.angle_alpha   90.00
_cell.angle_beta   90.00
_cell.angle_gamma   90.00
#
_symmetry.space_group_name_H-M   'P 1'
#
loop_
_entity.id
_entity.type
_entity.pdbx_description
1 polymer ?
#
loop_
_entity_poly.entity_id
_entity_poly.type
_entity_poly.pdbx_seq_one_letter_code
_entity_poly.pdbx_strand_id
1 'polypeptide(L)'
;MSQQQTQQEIDTANEAAGMALVEQKWDEIRREHPAWYARYDDLMPDTTANRSEMAELWATAPTPWAAALIYGKFGLRLEISVHAGMPF
;
A
#
# COMPACT_ATOMS: atom_id res chain seq x y z
N MET A 1 8.48 -31.81 -17.08
CA MET A 1 7.87 -30.53 -16.65
C MET A 1 8.01 -29.55 -17.80
N SER A 2 6.92 -28.92 -18.22
CA SER A 2 6.97 -27.91 -19.29
C SER A 2 7.51 -26.59 -18.73
N GLN A 3 8.15 -25.76 -19.56
CA GLN A 3 8.65 -24.45 -19.15
C GLN A 3 7.56 -23.52 -18.56
N GLN A 4 6.29 -23.74 -18.95
CA GLN A 4 5.15 -23.03 -18.39
C GLN A 4 4.84 -23.45 -16.94
N GLN A 5 4.97 -24.74 -16.61
CA GLN A 5 4.76 -25.24 -15.24
C GLN A 5 5.81 -24.65 -14.28
N THR A 6 7.07 -24.55 -14.73
CA THR A 6 8.14 -23.97 -13.92
C THR A 6 7.98 -22.46 -13.71
N GLN A 7 7.43 -21.73 -14.70
CA GLN A 7 7.19 -20.29 -14.55
C GLN A 7 6.06 -20.00 -13.55
N GLN A 8 4.96 -20.76 -13.64
CA GLN A 8 3.84 -20.60 -12.72
C GLN A 8 4.24 -20.88 -11.25
N GLU A 9 5.10 -21.87 -11.03
CA GLU A 9 5.65 -22.18 -9.71
C GLU A 9 6.51 -21.02 -9.16
N ILE A 10 7.36 -20.42 -10.01
CA ILE A 10 8.17 -19.25 -9.65
C ILE A 10 7.28 -18.05 -9.32
N ASP A 11 6.27 -17.76 -10.14
CA ASP A 11 5.36 -16.64 -9.93
C ASP A 11 4.61 -16.79 -8.61
N THR A 12 4.11 -18.00 -8.33
CA THR A 12 3.42 -18.32 -7.06
C THR A 12 4.33 -18.13 -5.86
N ALA A 13 5.58 -18.59 -5.94
CA ALA A 13 6.55 -18.44 -4.86
C ALA A 13 6.91 -16.96 -4.61
N ASN A 14 7.07 -16.18 -5.68
CA ASN A 14 7.37 -14.75 -5.59
C ASN A 14 6.19 -13.97 -5.00
N GLU A 15 4.96 -14.28 -5.40
CA GLU A 15 3.74 -13.68 -4.84
C GLU A 15 3.63 -13.96 -3.34
N ALA A 16 3.78 -15.22 -2.93
CA ALA A 16 3.73 -15.61 -1.53
C ALA A 16 4.81 -14.89 -0.69
N ALA A 17 6.03 -14.79 -1.21
CA ALA A 17 7.12 -14.07 -0.54
C ALA A 17 6.82 -12.56 -0.41
N GLY A 18 6.25 -11.95 -1.47
CA GLY A 18 5.84 -10.55 -1.46
C GLY A 18 4.73 -10.28 -0.43
N MET A 19 3.70 -11.13 -0.41
CA MET A 19 2.58 -11.02 0.54
C MET A 19 3.05 -11.15 1.98
N ALA A 20 3.90 -12.14 2.28
CA ALA A 20 4.47 -12.34 3.61
C ALA A 20 5.28 -11.11 4.08
N LEU A 21 6.05 -10.49 3.18
CA LEU A 21 6.79 -9.27 3.50
C LEU A 21 5.85 -8.10 3.81
N VAL A 22 4.75 -7.95 3.06
CA VAL A 22 3.75 -6.90 3.30
C VAL A 22 3.07 -7.10 4.65
N GLU A 23 2.66 -8.33 4.99
CA GLU A 23 2.07 -8.67 6.29
C GLU A 23 3.03 -8.35 7.44
N GLN A 24 4.28 -8.76 7.33
CA GLN A 24 5.31 -8.45 8.32
C GLN A 24 5.46 -6.93 8.52
N LYS A 25 5.51 -6.16 7.44
CA LYS A 25 5.65 -4.70 7.52
C LYS A 25 4.45 -4.05 8.19
N TRP A 26 3.24 -4.54 7.93
CA TRP A 26 2.05 -4.08 8.63
C TRP A 26 2.10 -4.40 10.12
N ASP A 27 2.53 -5.60 10.51
CA ASP A 27 2.65 -5.98 11.92
C ASP A 27 3.69 -5.13 12.66
N GLU A 28 4.83 -4.84 12.03
CA GLU A 28 5.82 -3.89 12.54
C GLU A 28 5.19 -2.52 12.77
N ILE A 29 4.47 -1.97 11.79
CA ILE A 29 3.78 -0.67 11.90
C ILE A 29 2.72 -0.67 13.02
N ARG A 30 1.88 -1.70 13.11
CA ARG A 30 0.85 -1.81 14.16
C ARG A 30 1.44 -1.83 15.56
N ARG A 31 2.57 -2.53 15.72
CA ARG A 31 3.26 -2.67 17.00
C ARG A 31 4.02 -1.41 17.40
N GLU A 32 4.76 -0.83 16.46
CA GLU A 32 5.75 0.22 16.76
C GLU A 32 5.18 1.64 16.55
N HIS A 33 4.16 1.78 15.70
CA HIS A 33 3.53 3.05 15.35
C HIS A 33 2.00 2.99 15.36
N PRO A 34 1.36 2.51 16.45
CA PRO A 34 -0.08 2.24 16.49
C PRO A 34 -0.95 3.48 16.21
N ALA A 35 -0.51 4.67 16.63
CA ALA A 35 -1.24 5.92 16.37
C ALA A 35 -1.26 6.29 14.88
N TRP A 36 -0.14 6.09 14.18
CA TRP A 36 -0.08 6.31 12.74
C TRP A 36 -0.92 5.27 12.01
N TYR A 37 -0.86 4.00 12.43
CA TYR A 37 -1.69 2.93 11.87
C TYR A 37 -3.20 3.22 12.04
N ALA A 38 -3.63 3.62 13.23
CA ALA A 38 -5.04 3.96 13.49
C ALA A 38 -5.51 5.09 12.57
N ARG A 39 -4.70 6.14 12.40
CA ARG A 39 -4.99 7.22 11.46
C ARG A 39 -5.07 6.73 10.01
N TYR A 40 -4.15 5.85 9.59
CA TYR A 40 -4.19 5.24 8.27
C TYR A 40 -5.48 4.44 8.06
N ASP A 41 -5.92 3.67 9.06
CA ASP A 41 -7.13 2.85 9.01
C ASP A 41 -8.39 3.72 8.95
N ASP A 42 -8.47 4.76 9.79
CA ASP A 42 -9.59 5.70 9.85
C ASP A 42 -9.76 6.51 8.56
N LEU A 43 -8.66 6.96 7.95
CA LEU A 43 -8.71 7.77 6.73
C LEU A 43 -9.06 6.96 5.48
N MET A 44 -8.85 5.64 5.51
CA MET A 44 -8.99 4.72 4.37
C MET A 44 -8.41 5.30 3.05
N PRO A 45 -7.07 5.45 2.93
CA PRO A 45 -6.37 6.01 1.78
C PRO A 45 -6.77 5.53 0.38
N ASP A 46 -7.29 4.31 0.27
CA ASP A 46 -7.73 3.74 -1.00
C ASP A 46 -9.09 4.32 -1.47
N THR A 47 -9.89 4.86 -0.56
CA THR A 47 -11.32 5.16 -0.82
C THR A 47 -11.77 6.56 -0.38
N THR A 48 -11.60 6.92 0.89
CA THR A 48 -12.25 8.13 1.45
C THR A 48 -11.29 9.29 1.70
N ALA A 49 -10.00 9.01 1.88
CA ALA A 49 -9.03 10.05 2.20
C ALA A 49 -8.97 11.11 1.09
N ASN A 50 -9.10 12.37 1.47
CA ASN A 50 -8.89 13.49 0.55
C ASN A 50 -7.39 13.77 0.35
N ARG A 51 -7.06 14.67 -0.59
CA ARG A 51 -5.66 14.98 -0.93
C ARG A 51 -4.84 15.50 0.25
N SER A 52 -5.41 16.33 1.10
CA SER A 52 -4.71 16.92 2.25
C SER A 52 -4.43 15.85 3.32
N GLU A 53 -5.38 14.98 3.59
CA GLU A 53 -5.24 13.85 4.52
C GLU A 53 -4.16 12.87 4.05
N MET A 54 -4.16 12.55 2.74
CA MET A 54 -3.14 11.72 2.12
C MET A 54 -1.75 12.36 2.20
N ALA A 55 -1.64 13.67 1.96
CA ALA A 55 -0.38 14.40 2.07
C ALA A 55 0.16 14.40 3.50
N GLU A 56 -0.72 14.54 4.50
CA GLU A 56 -0.33 14.51 5.90
C GLU A 56 0.08 13.09 6.36
N LEU A 57 -0.65 12.05 5.94
CA LEU A 57 -0.26 10.66 6.15
C LEU A 57 1.13 10.38 5.57
N TRP A 58 1.42 10.90 4.38
CA TRP A 58 2.72 10.73 3.73
C TRP A 58 3.83 11.46 4.49
N ALA A 59 3.61 12.73 4.84
CA ALA A 59 4.59 13.56 5.55
C ALA A 59 4.94 13.01 6.95
N THR A 60 3.99 12.29 7.57
CA THR A 60 4.14 11.70 8.90
C THR A 60 4.46 10.21 8.89
N ALA A 61 4.71 9.63 7.71
CA ALA A 61 5.00 8.20 7.56
C ALA A 61 6.22 7.80 8.42
N PRO A 62 6.08 6.81 9.33
CA PRO A 62 7.10 6.53 10.34
C PRO A 62 8.29 5.72 9.78
N THR A 63 8.12 5.10 8.61
CA THR A 63 9.14 4.29 7.96
C THR A 63 9.19 4.58 6.46
N PRO A 64 10.33 4.33 5.79
CA PRO A 64 10.42 4.43 4.33
C PRO A 64 9.40 3.54 3.61
N TRP A 65 9.07 2.39 4.19
CA TRP A 65 8.05 1.49 3.64
C TRP A 65 6.65 2.10 3.72
N ALA A 66 6.27 2.68 4.86
CA ALA A 66 4.99 3.39 5.00
C ALA A 66 4.90 4.60 4.04
N ALA A 67 6.01 5.33 3.85
CA ALA A 67 6.05 6.43 2.90
C ALA A 67 5.85 5.95 1.45
N ALA A 68 6.50 4.85 1.07
CA ALA A 68 6.34 4.24 -0.25
C ALA A 68 4.92 3.70 -0.47
N LEU A 69 4.30 3.13 0.57
CA LEU A 69 2.90 2.71 0.54
C LEU A 69 1.97 3.89 0.23
N ILE A 70 2.10 5.01 0.95
CA ILE A 70 1.24 6.18 0.70
C ILE A 70 1.50 6.77 -0.69
N TYR A 71 2.76 6.83 -1.14
CA TYR A 71 3.09 7.23 -2.51
C TYR A 71 2.35 6.39 -3.56
N GLY A 72 2.36 5.05 -3.41
CA GLY A 72 1.66 4.14 -4.32
C GLY A 72 0.15 4.40 -4.35
N LYS A 73 -0.47 4.62 -3.19
CA LYS A 73 -1.91 4.94 -3.09
C LYS A 73 -2.24 6.30 -3.70
N PHE A 74 -1.39 7.30 -3.46
CA PHE A 74 -1.54 8.62 -4.05
C PHE A 74 -1.49 8.55 -5.58
N GLY A 75 -0.53 7.79 -6.13
CA GLY A 75 -0.42 7.52 -7.56
C GLY A 75 -1.69 6.89 -8.13
N LEU A 76 -2.16 5.81 -7.51
CA LEU A 76 -3.39 5.12 -7.93
C LEU A 76 -4.61 6.06 -7.93
N ARG A 77 -4.79 6.85 -6.86
CA ARG A 77 -5.91 7.81 -6.76
C ARG A 77 -5.83 8.89 -7.85
N LEU A 78 -4.63 9.37 -8.18
CA LEU A 78 -4.43 10.31 -9.28
C LEU A 78 -4.79 9.69 -10.63
N GLU A 79 -4.30 8.48 -10.91
CA GLU A 79 -4.59 7.75 -12.15
C GLU A 79 -6.08 7.49 -12.32
N ILE A 80 -6.76 7.02 -11.26
CA ILE A 80 -8.22 6.84 -11.24
C ILE A 80 -8.92 8.16 -11.55
N SER A 81 -8.49 9.27 -10.94
CA SER A 81 -9.14 10.56 -11.17
C SER A 81 -9.03 11.04 -12.61
N VAL A 82 -7.88 10.79 -13.25
CA VAL A 82 -7.61 11.18 -14.62
C VAL A 82 -8.36 10.29 -15.61
N HIS A 83 -8.40 8.97 -15.37
CA HIS A 83 -8.91 8.01 -16.35
C HIS A 83 -10.39 7.65 -16.17
N ALA A 84 -10.90 7.64 -14.94
CA ALA A 84 -12.29 7.29 -14.65
C ALA A 84 -13.18 8.53 -14.41
N GLY A 85 -12.62 9.74 -14.38
CA GLY A 85 -13.37 10.97 -14.12
C GLY A 85 -13.93 11.07 -12.71
N MET A 86 -13.43 10.24 -11.78
CA MET A 86 -13.82 10.27 -10.38
C MET A 86 -13.00 11.33 -9.63
N PRO A 87 -13.61 12.26 -8.88
CA PRO A 87 -12.85 13.19 -8.05
C PRO A 87 -11.91 12.43 -7.09
N PHE A 88 -10.70 12.98 -6.91
CA PHE A 88 -9.84 12.56 -5.81
C PHE A 88 -10.48 12.98 -4.49
#